data_AF-A0A2H6N176-F1
#
_entry.id   AF-A0A2H6N176-F1
#
_cell.length_a   1.000
_cell.length_b   1.000
_cell.length_c   1.000
_cell.angle_alpha   90.00
_cell.angle_beta   90.00
_cell.angle_gamma   90.00
#
_symmetry.space_group_name_H-M   'P 1'
#
loop_
_entity.id
_entity.type
_entity.pdbx_description
1 polymer ?
#
loop_
_entity_poly.entity_id
_entity_poly.type
_entity_poly.pdbx_seq_one_letter_code
_entity_poly.pdbx_strand_id
1 'polypeptide(L)'
;MQFPAREENIRTKSMFVSRALEKILSEKEVRRPPHGQLRRACQVALDEIKAELEEQSQGSKTIPKANFIEADKYFLPFELACQSKSPRIVSTSLDCLQKLIAYGHITGNAPDSGAPGKRLIDRIVETVCNCFQGPQTDEGVQLQIIKALLTAVTSPYIEIHEGTILQTVRTCYNIYLASKNLINQTTAKATLTQMLNVIFTRMENQAVCNECSSLCFIYTSLSTDICY
;
A
#
# COMPACT_ATOMS: atom_id res chain seq x y z
N MET A 1 32.87 1.90 -4.27
CA MET A 1 32.48 3.30 -3.98
C MET A 1 31.08 3.53 -4.56
N GLN A 2 30.02 3.12 -3.85
CA GLN A 2 28.63 3.34 -4.29
C GLN A 2 27.67 3.13 -3.10
N PHE A 3 27.51 4.17 -2.26
CA PHE A 3 26.62 4.17 -1.09
C PHE A 3 25.71 5.42 -0.91
N PRO A 4 25.84 6.57 -1.62
CA PRO A 4 25.07 7.77 -1.25
C PRO A 4 23.57 7.71 -1.64
N ALA A 5 23.20 7.01 -2.72
CA ALA A 5 21.81 6.98 -3.21
C ALA A 5 20.84 6.17 -2.30
N ARG A 6 21.35 5.30 -1.42
CA ARG A 6 20.55 4.38 -0.61
C ARG A 6 20.09 5.00 0.70
N GLU A 7 20.94 5.79 1.35
CA GLU A 7 20.60 6.54 2.57
C GLU A 7 19.59 7.66 2.27
N GLU A 8 19.72 8.32 1.11
CA GLU A 8 18.80 9.35 0.64
C GLU A 8 17.38 8.80 0.43
N ASN A 9 17.24 7.54 0.01
CA ASN A 9 15.96 6.87 -0.21
C ASN A 9 15.21 6.55 1.10
N ILE A 10 15.92 6.09 2.14
CA ILE A 10 15.35 5.77 3.45
C ILE A 10 14.89 7.06 4.14
N ARG A 11 15.74 8.08 4.16
CA ARG A 11 15.40 9.38 4.74
C ARG A 11 14.18 10.02 4.08
N THR A 12 14.08 9.92 2.76
CA THR A 12 12.92 10.44 2.01
C THR A 12 11.63 9.69 2.35
N LYS A 13 11.69 8.36 2.46
CA LYS A 13 10.56 7.54 2.90
C LYS A 13 10.09 7.91 4.31
N SER A 14 11.01 8.00 5.27
CA SER A 14 10.71 8.40 6.65
C SER A 14 10.09 9.79 6.72
N MET A 15 10.61 10.76 5.97
CA MET A 15 10.01 12.10 5.89
C MET A 15 8.59 12.09 5.31
N PHE A 16 8.31 11.23 4.32
CA PHE A 16 6.98 11.14 3.73
C PHE A 16 5.96 10.52 4.70
N VAL A 17 6.34 9.45 5.39
CA VAL A 17 5.50 8.81 6.42
C VAL A 17 5.25 9.77 7.57
N SER A 18 6.27 10.47 8.08
CA SER A 18 6.10 11.47 9.15
C SER A 18 5.13 12.57 8.75
N ARG A 19 5.26 13.14 7.54
CA ARG A 19 4.33 14.17 7.05
C ARG A 19 2.91 13.64 6.93
N ALA A 20 2.72 12.38 6.54
CA ALA A 20 1.40 11.77 6.48
C ALA A 20 0.78 11.61 7.88
N LEU A 21 1.55 11.16 8.87
CA LEU A 21 1.10 11.03 10.26
C LEU A 21 0.82 12.39 10.90
N GLU A 22 1.67 13.39 10.66
CA GLU A 22 1.45 14.78 11.10
C GLU A 22 0.17 15.35 10.48
N LYS A 23 -0.09 15.08 9.20
CA LYS A 23 -1.31 15.49 8.52
C LYS A 23 -2.54 14.87 9.19
N ILE A 24 -2.52 13.59 9.54
CA ILE A 24 -3.61 12.94 10.29
C ILE A 24 -3.78 13.60 11.67
N LEU A 25 -2.70 13.84 12.41
CA LEU A 25 -2.75 14.51 13.73
C LEU A 25 -3.23 15.96 13.67
N SER A 26 -3.04 16.64 12.54
CA SER A 26 -3.50 18.02 12.32
C SER A 26 -5.03 18.12 12.20
N GLU A 27 -5.72 17.02 11.94
CA GLU A 27 -7.18 16.99 11.85
C GLU A 27 -7.81 17.28 13.21
N LYS A 28 -8.70 18.29 13.24
CA LYS A 28 -9.32 18.81 14.47
C LYS A 28 -10.06 17.72 15.26
N GLU A 29 -10.59 16.72 14.58
CA GLU A 29 -11.39 15.66 15.19
C GLU A 29 -10.54 14.61 15.91
N VAL A 30 -9.27 14.42 15.51
CA VAL A 30 -8.34 13.49 16.17
C VAL A 30 -8.03 13.93 17.62
N ARG A 31 -8.24 15.21 17.94
CA ARG A 31 -8.08 15.73 19.30
C ARG A 31 -9.20 15.30 20.26
N ARG A 32 -10.32 14.78 19.75
CA ARG A 32 -11.48 14.37 20.55
C ARG A 32 -11.22 13.01 21.25
N PRO A 33 -11.87 12.76 22.40
CA PRO A 33 -11.68 11.52 23.19
C PRO A 33 -11.77 10.19 22.44
N PRO A 34 -12.68 9.97 21.47
CA PRO A 34 -12.79 8.67 20.79
C PRO A 34 -11.54 8.27 19.99
N HIS A 35 -10.65 9.22 19.70
CA HIS A 35 -9.45 8.99 18.90
C HIS A 35 -8.17 8.93 19.75
N GLY A 36 -8.28 8.71 21.07
CA GLY A 36 -7.13 8.64 21.97
C GLY A 36 -6.11 7.55 21.57
N GLN A 37 -6.57 6.40 21.08
CA GLN A 37 -5.70 5.32 20.59
C GLN A 37 -4.99 5.70 19.28
N LEU A 38 -5.72 6.27 18.31
CA LEU A 38 -5.16 6.76 17.06
C LEU A 38 -4.06 7.81 17.32
N ARG A 39 -4.34 8.77 18.21
CA ARG A 39 -3.36 9.81 18.57
C ARG A 39 -2.10 9.23 19.18
N ARG A 40 -2.24 8.26 20.11
CA ARG A 40 -1.08 7.56 20.69
C ARG A 40 -0.29 6.80 19.63
N ALA A 41 -0.97 6.07 18.74
CA ALA A 41 -0.32 5.32 17.67
C ALA A 41 0.46 6.24 16.72
N CYS A 42 -0.13 7.36 16.28
CA CYS A 42 0.58 8.36 15.47
C CYS A 42 1.79 8.96 16.19
N GLN A 43 1.66 9.26 17.50
CA GLN A 43 2.76 9.86 18.27
C GLN A 43 3.93 8.89 18.46
N VAL A 44 3.64 7.64 18.84
CA VAL A 44 4.66 6.58 18.98
C VAL A 44 5.40 6.38 17.65
N ALA A 45 4.66 6.25 16.55
CA ALA A 45 5.24 6.13 15.22
C ALA A 45 6.12 7.33 14.84
N LEU A 46 5.71 8.56 15.16
CA LEU A 46 6.50 9.76 14.87
C LEU A 46 7.77 9.85 15.72
N ASP A 47 7.70 9.47 17.00
CA ASP A 47 8.84 9.50 17.91
C ASP A 47 9.89 8.46 17.51
N GLU A 48 9.45 7.26 17.09
CA GLU A 48 10.34 6.23 16.53
C GLU A 48 11.03 6.70 15.25
N ILE A 49 10.28 7.28 14.30
CA ILE A 49 10.88 7.80 13.05
C ILE A 49 11.91 8.89 13.35
N LYS A 50 11.64 9.78 14.31
CA LYS A 50 12.58 10.84 14.71
C LYS A 50 13.85 10.26 15.32
N ALA A 51 13.73 9.28 16.22
CA ALA A 51 14.88 8.61 16.81
C ALA A 51 15.74 7.92 15.74
N GLU A 52 15.13 7.21 14.77
CA GLU A 52 15.85 6.57 13.66
C GLU A 52 16.60 7.59 12.78
N LEU A 53 16.02 8.78 12.57
CA LEU A 53 16.65 9.86 11.80
C LEU A 53 17.82 10.51 12.57
N GLU A 54 17.73 10.62 13.89
CA GLU A 54 18.78 11.17 14.76
C GLU A 54 19.97 10.22 14.89
N GLU A 55 19.75 8.91 15.03
CA GLU A 55 20.80 7.89 15.11
C GLU A 55 21.63 7.82 13.82
N GLN A 56 20.99 7.96 12.65
CA GLN A 56 21.67 8.03 11.35
C GLN A 56 22.53 9.28 11.19
N SER A 57 22.19 10.36 11.90
CA SER A 57 22.95 11.63 11.87
C SER A 57 24.24 11.57 12.68
N GLN A 58 24.36 10.66 13.65
CA GLN A 58 25.49 10.57 14.59
C GLN A 58 26.50 9.45 14.26
N GLY A 59 26.40 8.79 13.11
CA GLY A 59 27.47 7.95 12.56
C GLY A 59 27.72 6.60 13.26
N SER A 60 26.78 6.09 14.06
CA SER A 60 26.90 4.75 14.65
C SER A 60 26.56 3.67 13.62
N LYS A 61 27.60 2.98 13.11
CA LYS A 61 27.50 1.80 12.23
C LYS A 61 26.97 0.60 13.02
N THR A 62 25.67 0.56 13.32
CA THR A 62 25.02 -0.74 13.53
C THR A 62 24.68 -1.31 12.15
N ILE A 63 24.99 -2.59 11.96
CA ILE A 63 24.81 -3.34 10.72
C ILE A 63 23.38 -3.07 10.20
N PRO A 64 23.19 -2.61 8.95
CA PRO A 64 21.87 -2.26 8.45
C PRO A 64 21.04 -3.55 8.43
N LYS A 65 20.14 -3.71 9.42
CA LYS A 65 19.07 -4.68 9.34
C LYS A 65 18.32 -4.35 8.05
N ALA A 66 18.36 -5.29 7.13
CA ALA A 66 18.12 -5.07 5.72
C ALA A 66 16.81 -4.29 5.45
N ASN A 67 16.96 -3.16 4.76
CA ASN A 67 16.21 -2.78 3.57
C ASN A 67 14.73 -2.42 3.62
N PHE A 68 14.08 -2.47 4.76
CA PHE A 68 12.69 -2.04 4.84
C PHE A 68 12.57 -1.18 6.08
N ILE A 69 12.23 0.11 5.90
CA ILE A 69 11.37 0.74 6.89
C ILE A 69 10.21 -0.25 6.97
N GLU A 70 10.13 -0.97 8.08
CA GLU A 70 9.12 -1.99 8.33
C GLU A 70 7.80 -1.21 8.31
N ALA A 71 7.20 -1.07 7.13
CA ALA A 71 5.96 -0.33 6.93
C ALA A 71 4.87 -0.88 7.87
N ASP A 72 5.04 -2.14 8.28
CA ASP A 72 4.39 -2.89 9.32
C ASP A 72 4.24 -2.10 10.63
N LYS A 73 5.29 -1.41 11.11
CA LYS A 73 5.23 -0.61 12.35
C LYS A 73 4.40 0.66 12.20
N TYR A 74 4.49 1.28 11.02
CA TYR A 74 3.89 2.58 10.76
C TYR A 74 2.50 2.49 10.12
N PHE A 75 2.01 1.28 9.80
CA PHE A 75 0.69 1.08 9.20
C PHE A 75 -0.46 1.17 10.21
N LEU A 76 -0.25 0.73 11.45
CA LEU A 76 -1.29 0.72 12.50
C LEU A 76 -2.02 2.08 12.66
N PRO A 77 -1.35 3.24 12.68
CA PRO A 77 -2.02 4.54 12.68
C PRO A 77 -2.97 4.76 11.50
N PHE A 78 -2.60 4.32 10.29
CA PHE A 78 -3.45 4.45 9.10
C PHE A 78 -4.65 3.52 9.15
N GLU A 79 -4.47 2.31 9.68
CA GLU A 79 -5.55 1.35 9.90
C GLU A 79 -6.59 1.91 10.89
N LEU A 80 -6.14 2.43 12.04
CA LEU A 80 -7.01 3.09 13.01
C LEU A 80 -7.69 4.34 12.44
N ALA A 81 -7.01 5.10 11.57
CA ALA A 81 -7.59 6.25 10.91
C ALA A 81 -8.67 5.86 9.89
N CYS A 82 -8.49 4.75 9.16
CA CYS A 82 -9.48 4.19 8.24
C CYS A 82 -10.74 3.65 8.95
N GLN A 83 -10.59 3.17 10.18
CA GLN A 83 -11.70 2.71 11.03
C GLN A 83 -12.44 3.87 11.74
N SER A 84 -12.00 5.11 11.56
CA SER A 84 -12.62 6.29 12.16
C SER A 84 -14.03 6.53 11.60
N LYS A 85 -14.93 7.01 12.45
CA LYS A 85 -16.27 7.46 12.04
C LYS A 85 -16.26 8.81 11.32
N SER A 86 -15.11 9.50 11.31
CA SER A 86 -14.96 10.80 10.63
C SER A 86 -14.55 10.61 9.17
N PRO A 87 -15.39 11.00 8.20
CA PRO A 87 -15.04 10.93 6.78
C PRO A 87 -13.79 11.73 6.42
N ARG A 88 -13.51 12.81 7.15
CA ARG A 88 -12.32 13.64 6.94
C ARG A 88 -11.03 12.89 7.30
N ILE A 89 -11.02 12.24 8.46
CA ILE A 89 -9.87 11.42 8.90
C ILE A 89 -9.64 10.27 7.93
N VAL A 90 -10.72 9.56 7.55
CA VAL A 90 -10.64 8.44 6.60
C VAL A 90 -10.13 8.90 5.24
N SER A 91 -10.67 9.99 4.69
CA SER A 91 -10.22 10.55 3.40
C SER A 91 -8.75 10.95 3.42
N THR A 92 -8.30 11.60 4.50
CA THR A 92 -6.89 11.97 4.68
C THR A 92 -5.99 10.73 4.76
N SER A 93 -6.41 9.69 5.50
CA SER A 93 -5.66 8.43 5.59
C SER A 93 -5.53 7.73 4.23
N LEU A 94 -6.63 7.61 3.49
CA LEU A 94 -6.66 6.99 2.17
C LEU A 94 -5.80 7.73 1.14
N ASP A 95 -5.82 9.07 1.14
CA ASP A 95 -4.95 9.90 0.29
C ASP A 95 -3.47 9.69 0.61
N CYS A 96 -3.12 9.59 1.89
CA CYS A 96 -1.75 9.30 2.32
C CYS A 96 -1.31 7.88 1.90
N LEU A 97 -2.15 6.86 2.11
CA LEU A 97 -1.86 5.49 1.69
C LEU A 97 -1.67 5.39 0.18
N GLN A 98 -2.55 6.05 -0.61
CA GLN A 98 -2.43 6.11 -2.06
C GLN A 98 -1.06 6.64 -2.49
N LYS A 99 -0.61 7.75 -1.90
CA LYS A 99 0.70 8.35 -2.23
C LYS A 99 1.86 7.46 -1.80
N LEU A 100 1.79 6.89 -0.60
CA LEU A 100 2.83 5.99 -0.08
C LEU A 100 3.02 4.76 -0.99
N ILE A 101 1.93 4.20 -1.52
CA ILE A 101 1.97 3.10 -2.50
C ILE A 101 2.48 3.59 -3.86
N ALA A 102 2.00 4.74 -4.35
CA ALA A 102 2.37 5.29 -5.65
C ALA A 102 3.89 5.57 -5.76
N TYR A 103 4.50 6.08 -4.69
CA TYR A 103 5.93 6.38 -4.65
C TYR A 103 6.80 5.17 -4.23
N GLY A 104 6.21 3.99 -4.02
CA GLY A 104 6.93 2.80 -3.58
C GLY A 104 7.57 2.96 -2.20
N HIS A 105 7.02 3.85 -1.35
CA HIS A 105 7.47 4.04 0.01
C HIS A 105 6.95 2.94 0.95
N ILE A 106 5.79 2.35 0.61
CA ILE A 106 5.27 1.14 1.24
C ILE A 106 5.15 0.06 0.17
N THR A 107 5.96 -0.99 0.30
CA THR A 107 5.88 -2.18 -0.58
C THR A 107 5.12 -3.33 0.07
N GLY A 108 5.15 -3.43 1.41
CA GLY A 108 4.40 -4.44 2.16
C GLY A 108 4.80 -5.88 1.83
N ASN A 109 6.06 -6.13 1.47
CA ASN A 109 6.59 -7.45 1.11
C ASN A 109 6.79 -8.39 2.30
N ALA A 110 6.70 -7.87 3.53
CA ALA A 110 6.78 -8.66 4.73
C ALA A 110 5.52 -9.54 4.89
N PRO A 111 5.66 -10.77 5.41
CA PRO A 111 4.52 -11.60 5.76
C PRO A 111 3.69 -10.92 6.86
N ASP A 112 2.37 -10.91 6.70
CA ASP A 112 1.50 -10.32 7.73
C ASP A 112 1.55 -11.18 9.00
N SER A 113 1.80 -10.53 10.13
CA SER A 113 1.80 -11.19 11.44
C SER A 113 0.42 -11.72 11.84
N GLY A 114 -0.65 -11.18 11.24
CA GLY A 114 -2.04 -11.55 11.51
C GLY A 114 -2.59 -12.69 10.64
N ALA A 115 -1.96 -13.02 9.51
CA ALA A 115 -2.47 -14.02 8.57
C ALA A 115 -1.33 -14.77 7.85
N PRO A 116 -1.12 -16.08 8.13
CA PRO A 116 -0.13 -16.87 7.43
C PRO A 116 -0.46 -16.97 5.93
N GLY A 117 0.53 -16.70 5.08
CA GLY A 117 0.40 -16.75 3.62
C GLY A 117 -0.04 -15.45 2.94
N LYS A 118 -0.40 -14.42 3.69
CA LYS A 118 -0.65 -13.06 3.16
C LYS A 118 0.51 -12.14 3.45
N ARG A 119 0.68 -11.14 2.60
CA ARG A 119 1.66 -10.06 2.79
C ARG A 119 0.99 -8.85 3.44
N LEU A 120 1.75 -7.96 4.07
CA LEU A 120 1.20 -6.74 4.65
C LEU A 120 0.41 -5.92 3.63
N ILE A 121 0.86 -5.89 2.37
CA ILE A 121 0.14 -5.16 1.33
C ILE A 121 -1.30 -5.64 1.15
N ASP A 122 -1.57 -6.93 1.37
CA ASP A 122 -2.92 -7.48 1.31
C ASP A 122 -3.79 -6.88 2.42
N ARG A 123 -3.27 -6.80 3.64
CA ARG A 123 -3.97 -6.17 4.77
C ARG A 123 -4.21 -4.67 4.54
N ILE A 124 -3.26 -3.97 3.93
CA ILE A 124 -3.43 -2.55 3.57
C ILE A 124 -4.58 -2.39 2.58
N VAL A 125 -4.58 -3.17 1.50
CA VAL A 125 -5.61 -3.11 0.46
C VAL A 125 -6.97 -3.55 1.01
N GLU A 126 -7.02 -4.56 1.88
CA GLU A 126 -8.25 -4.97 2.58
C GLU A 126 -8.79 -3.86 3.48
N THR A 127 -7.91 -3.15 4.21
CA THR A 127 -8.30 -1.99 5.02
C THR A 127 -8.92 -0.89 4.17
N VAL A 128 -8.33 -0.59 3.01
CA VAL A 128 -8.89 0.37 2.04
C VAL A 128 -10.26 -0.10 1.53
N CYS A 129 -10.42 -1.38 1.22
CA CYS A 129 -11.71 -1.93 0.78
C CYS A 129 -12.78 -1.81 1.87
N ASN A 130 -12.42 -2.06 3.14
CA ASN A 130 -13.31 -2.02 4.29
C ASN A 130 -13.82 -0.61 4.65
N CYS A 131 -13.20 0.45 4.11
CA CYS A 131 -13.71 1.81 4.24
C CYS A 131 -15.05 2.01 3.51
N PHE A 132 -15.39 1.16 2.54
CA PHE A 132 -16.69 1.20 1.87
C PHE A 132 -17.69 0.30 2.60
N GLN A 133 -18.74 0.91 3.15
CA GLN A 133 -19.76 0.22 3.94
C GLN A 133 -21.15 0.22 3.28
N GLY A 134 -21.24 0.63 2.01
CA GLY A 134 -22.48 0.76 1.26
C GLY A 134 -22.80 2.20 0.83
N PRO A 135 -24.01 2.45 0.30
CA PRO A 135 -24.42 3.74 -0.28
C PRO A 135 -24.33 4.95 0.65
N GLN A 136 -24.33 4.72 1.97
CA GLN A 136 -24.23 5.74 3.02
C GLN A 136 -22.79 6.21 3.27
N THR A 137 -21.80 5.55 2.69
CA THR A 137 -20.40 5.96 2.77
C THR A 137 -20.25 7.35 2.14
N ASP A 138 -19.52 8.25 2.79
CA ASP A 138 -19.27 9.60 2.29
C ASP A 138 -18.70 9.60 0.85
N GLU A 139 -19.19 10.51 0.00
CA GLU A 139 -18.82 10.54 -1.42
C GLU A 139 -17.33 10.86 -1.63
N GLY A 140 -16.73 11.68 -0.76
CA GLY A 140 -15.30 11.97 -0.78
C GLY A 140 -14.47 10.75 -0.40
N VAL A 141 -14.91 10.00 0.61
CA VAL A 141 -14.28 8.72 0.99
C VAL A 141 -14.37 7.71 -0.16
N GLN A 142 -15.54 7.55 -0.78
CA GLN A 142 -15.71 6.65 -1.94
C GLN A 142 -14.72 6.98 -3.06
N LEU A 143 -14.54 8.26 -3.40
CA LEU A 143 -13.59 8.67 -4.42
C LEU A 143 -12.14 8.33 -4.05
N GLN A 144 -11.76 8.52 -2.78
CA GLN A 144 -10.42 8.15 -2.32
C GLN A 144 -10.19 6.64 -2.33
N ILE A 145 -11.21 5.83 -2.01
CA ILE A 145 -11.13 4.37 -2.13
C ILE A 145 -10.85 3.99 -3.57
N ILE A 146 -11.61 4.51 -4.54
CA ILE A 146 -11.41 4.22 -5.97
C ILE A 146 -9.96 4.53 -6.40
N LYS A 147 -9.45 5.71 -6.02
CA LYS A 147 -8.08 6.15 -6.38
C LYS A 147 -7.00 5.29 -5.73
N ALA A 148 -7.15 4.97 -4.44
CA ALA A 148 -6.18 4.16 -3.70
C ALA A 148 -6.11 2.73 -4.26
N LEU A 149 -7.27 2.12 -4.52
CA LEU A 149 -7.36 0.78 -5.11
C LEU A 149 -6.78 0.72 -6.52
N LEU A 150 -7.09 1.70 -7.37
CA LEU A 150 -6.47 1.78 -8.69
C LEU A 150 -4.95 1.82 -8.57
N THR A 151 -4.44 2.72 -7.73
CA THR A 151 -3.00 2.89 -7.52
C THR A 151 -2.34 1.61 -7.04
N ALA A 152 -2.97 0.88 -6.11
CA ALA A 152 -2.45 -0.39 -5.63
C ALA A 152 -2.37 -1.44 -6.74
N VAL A 153 -3.45 -1.65 -7.49
CA VAL A 153 -3.49 -2.65 -8.57
C VAL A 153 -2.51 -2.30 -9.69
N THR A 154 -2.35 -1.02 -10.02
CA THR A 154 -1.46 -0.60 -11.12
C THR A 154 -0.01 -0.38 -10.69
N SER A 155 0.29 -0.40 -9.40
CA SER A 155 1.63 -0.11 -8.89
C SER A 155 2.63 -1.19 -9.32
N PRO A 156 3.79 -0.81 -9.90
CA PRO A 156 4.83 -1.77 -10.27
C PRO A 156 5.67 -2.23 -9.07
N TYR A 157 5.46 -1.63 -7.89
CA TYR A 157 6.30 -1.84 -6.71
C TYR A 157 5.78 -2.93 -5.77
N ILE A 158 4.56 -3.41 -6.00
CA ILE A 158 3.86 -4.34 -5.10
C ILE A 158 3.25 -5.51 -5.87
N GLU A 159 3.28 -6.66 -5.22
CA GLU A 159 2.61 -7.88 -5.66
C GLU A 159 1.49 -8.17 -4.67
N ILE A 160 0.26 -8.22 -5.18
CA ILE A 160 -0.95 -8.41 -4.39
C ILE A 160 -1.43 -9.84 -4.57
N HIS A 161 -1.87 -10.49 -3.49
CA HIS A 161 -2.44 -11.83 -3.55
C HIS A 161 -3.72 -11.85 -4.39
N GLU A 162 -3.93 -12.90 -5.17
CA GLU A 162 -5.06 -13.05 -6.10
C GLU A 162 -6.44 -12.84 -5.44
N GLY A 163 -6.63 -13.36 -4.23
CA GLY A 163 -7.85 -13.15 -3.44
C GLY A 163 -8.10 -11.67 -3.11
N THR A 164 -7.05 -10.92 -2.81
CA THR A 164 -7.12 -9.48 -2.51
C THR A 164 -7.42 -8.66 -3.77
N ILE A 165 -6.89 -9.08 -4.93
CA ILE A 165 -7.21 -8.47 -6.23
C ILE A 165 -8.72 -8.61 -6.52
N LEU A 166 -9.29 -9.79 -6.33
CA LEU A 166 -10.72 -10.02 -6.53
C LEU A 166 -11.58 -9.16 -5.58
N GLN A 167 -11.17 -9.05 -4.32
CA GLN A 167 -11.83 -8.17 -3.34
C GLN A 167 -11.79 -6.69 -3.77
N THR A 168 -10.66 -6.25 -4.34
CA THR A 168 -10.45 -4.89 -4.85
C THR A 168 -11.39 -4.57 -6.00
N VAL A 169 -11.44 -5.45 -7.01
CA VAL A 169 -12.35 -5.31 -8.17
C VAL A 169 -13.80 -5.31 -7.71
N ARG A 170 -14.18 -6.23 -6.82
CA ARG A 170 -15.53 -6.29 -6.23
C ARG A 170 -15.90 -5.00 -5.51
N THR A 171 -15.00 -4.45 -4.70
CA THR A 171 -15.27 -3.21 -3.96
C THR A 171 -15.48 -2.03 -4.89
N CYS A 172 -14.65 -1.88 -5.93
CA CYS A 172 -14.81 -0.81 -6.91
C CYS A 172 -16.11 -0.95 -7.71
N TYR A 173 -16.51 -2.18 -8.06
CA TYR A 173 -17.79 -2.46 -8.70
C TYR A 173 -18.98 -2.16 -7.79
N ASN A 174 -18.88 -2.49 -6.51
CA ASN A 174 -19.90 -2.14 -5.53
C ASN A 174 -20.06 -0.62 -5.39
N ILE A 175 -18.97 0.15 -5.39
CA ILE A 175 -19.04 1.62 -5.39
C ILE A 175 -19.71 2.14 -6.67
N TYR A 176 -19.36 1.59 -7.84
CA TYR A 176 -19.99 1.95 -9.12
C TYR A 176 -21.52 1.76 -9.09
N LEU A 177 -22.02 0.66 -8.51
CA LEU A 177 -23.46 0.39 -8.43
C LEU A 177 -24.18 1.20 -7.34
N ALA A 178 -23.53 1.39 -6.20
CA ALA A 178 -24.16 1.94 -5.00
C ALA A 178 -24.03 3.47 -4.86
N SER A 179 -23.03 4.08 -5.51
CA SER A 179 -22.80 5.52 -5.43
C SER A 179 -23.99 6.28 -6.02
N LYS A 180 -24.41 7.36 -5.36
CA LYS A 180 -25.40 8.31 -5.91
C LYS A 180 -24.76 9.45 -6.70
N ASN A 181 -23.43 9.57 -6.61
CA ASN A 181 -22.66 10.60 -7.27
C ASN A 181 -22.17 10.10 -8.65
N LEU A 182 -22.58 10.79 -9.71
CA LEU A 182 -22.26 10.43 -11.09
C LEU A 182 -20.75 10.51 -11.40
N ILE A 183 -20.01 11.42 -10.75
CA ILE A 183 -18.55 11.51 -10.88
C ILE A 183 -17.95 10.23 -10.34
N ASN A 184 -18.32 9.82 -9.11
CA ASN A 184 -17.82 8.59 -8.51
C ASN A 184 -18.19 7.35 -9.33
N GLN A 185 -19.41 7.26 -9.88
CA GLN A 185 -19.80 6.16 -10.78
C GLN A 185 -18.92 6.12 -12.03
N THR A 186 -18.75 7.26 -12.70
CA THR A 186 -17.96 7.34 -13.94
C THR A 186 -16.49 7.03 -13.68
N THR A 187 -15.92 7.55 -12.59
CA THR A 187 -14.54 7.25 -12.17
C THR A 187 -14.38 5.78 -11.83
N ALA A 188 -15.29 5.19 -11.03
CA ALA A 188 -15.24 3.76 -10.70
C ALA A 188 -15.30 2.88 -11.96
N LYS A 189 -16.19 3.21 -12.92
CA LYS A 189 -16.29 2.50 -14.20
C LYS A 189 -14.97 2.55 -14.99
N ALA A 190 -14.35 3.72 -15.11
CA ALA A 190 -13.06 3.87 -15.79
C ALA A 190 -11.95 3.08 -15.05
N THR A 191 -11.92 3.17 -13.72
CA THR A 191 -10.98 2.46 -12.86
C THR A 191 -11.11 0.95 -12.99
N LEU A 192 -12.32 0.39 -13.05
CA LEU A 192 -12.54 -1.05 -13.26
C LEU A 192 -11.93 -1.54 -14.56
N THR A 193 -12.20 -0.84 -15.67
CA THR A 193 -11.61 -1.17 -16.97
C THR A 193 -10.08 -1.14 -16.90
N GLN A 194 -9.51 -0.10 -16.29
CA GLN A 194 -8.06 0.05 -16.16
C GLN A 194 -7.44 -1.06 -15.28
N MET A 195 -8.05 -1.38 -14.13
CA MET A 195 -7.58 -2.45 -13.26
C MET A 195 -7.59 -3.80 -13.98
N LEU A 196 -8.69 -4.14 -14.64
CA LEU A 196 -8.81 -5.41 -15.37
C LEU A 196 -7.77 -5.51 -16.48
N ASN A 197 -7.59 -4.46 -17.29
CA ASN A 197 -6.58 -4.44 -18.34
C ASN A 197 -5.18 -4.69 -17.77
N VAL A 198 -4.81 -4.01 -16.69
CA VAL A 198 -3.49 -4.18 -16.07
C VAL A 198 -3.32 -5.58 -15.48
N ILE A 199 -4.35 -6.13 -14.83
CA ILE A 199 -4.31 -7.48 -14.27
C ILE A 199 -4.10 -8.50 -15.40
N PHE A 200 -4.89 -8.44 -16.48
CA PHE A 200 -4.75 -9.37 -17.60
C PHE A 200 -3.40 -9.24 -18.29
N THR A 201 -2.92 -8.03 -18.57
CA THR A 201 -1.57 -7.83 -19.13
C THR A 201 -0.48 -8.39 -18.24
N ARG A 202 -0.59 -8.26 -16.91
CA ARG A 202 0.38 -8.86 -15.98
C ARG A 202 0.32 -10.40 -15.99
N MET A 203 -0.88 -10.97 -16.03
CA MET A 203 -1.07 -12.42 -16.11
C MET A 203 -0.50 -13.00 -17.42
N GLU A 204 -0.75 -12.35 -18.55
CA GLU A 204 -0.20 -12.73 -19.86
C GLU A 204 1.34 -12.67 -19.86
N ASN A 205 1.92 -11.57 -19.37
CA ASN A 205 3.37 -11.42 -19.26
C ASN A 205 3.99 -12.49 -18.35
N GLN A 206 3.33 -12.84 -17.24
CA GLN A 206 3.80 -13.89 -16.34
C GLN A 206 3.74 -15.27 -17.01
N ALA A 207 2.70 -15.56 -17.79
CA ALA A 207 2.59 -16.79 -18.55
C ALA A 207 3.71 -16.93 -19.59
N VAL A 208 3.98 -15.85 -20.36
CA VAL A 208 5.09 -15.82 -21.35
C VAL A 208 6.45 -16.00 -20.68
N CYS A 209 6.70 -15.35 -19.54
CA CYS A 209 7.94 -15.51 -18.79
C CYS A 209 8.13 -16.95 -18.26
N ASN A 210 7.05 -17.61 -17.84
CA ASN A 210 7.10 -19.00 -17.39
C ASN A 210 7.40 -19.97 -18.55
N GLU A 211 6.84 -19.73 -19.74
CA GLU A 211 7.16 -20.51 -20.94
C GLU A 211 8.61 -20.32 -21.39
N CYS A 212 9.12 -19.08 -21.38
CA CYS A 212 10.52 -18.78 -21.71
C CYS A 212 11.51 -19.40 -20.71
N SER A 213 11.16 -19.38 -19.42
CA SER A 213 11.95 -20.04 -18.36
C SER A 213 11.98 -21.55 -18.54
N SER A 214 10.87 -22.14 -18.97
CA SER A 214 10.77 -23.58 -19.27
C SER A 214 11.60 -23.96 -20.50
N LEU A 215 11.59 -23.13 -21.55
CA LEU A 215 12.46 -23.29 -22.72
C LEU A 215 13.94 -23.13 -22.37
N CYS A 216 14.31 -22.21 -21.48
CA CYS A 216 15.68 -22.04 -21.00
C CYS A 216 16.15 -23.22 -20.14
N PHE A 217 15.26 -23.80 -19.33
CA PHE A 217 15.53 -25.04 -18.59
C PHE A 217 15.72 -26.23 -19.54
N ILE A 218 14.90 -26.34 -20.59
CA ILE A 218 15.05 -27.37 -21.62
C ILE A 218 16.34 -27.16 -22.44
N TYR A 219 16.68 -25.93 -22.82
CA TYR A 219 17.91 -25.63 -23.57
C TYR A 219 19.18 -25.86 -22.75
N THR A 220 19.17 -25.54 -21.46
CA THR A 220 20.28 -25.85 -20.55
C THR A 220 20.39 -27.36 -20.30
N SER A 221 19.26 -28.07 -20.15
CA SER A 221 19.24 -29.53 -19.98
C SER A 221 19.69 -30.27 -21.26
N LEU A 222 19.23 -29.88 -22.45
CA LEU A 222 19.71 -30.45 -23.72
C LEU A 222 21.18 -30.08 -24.00
N SER A 223 21.65 -28.90 -23.59
CA SER A 223 23.06 -28.52 -23.75
C SER A 223 23.99 -29.29 -22.80
N THR A 224 23.51 -29.75 -21.65
CA THR A 224 24.26 -30.67 -20.78
C THR A 224 24.29 -32.11 -21.31
N ASP A 225 23.28 -32.53 -22.08
CA ASP A 225 23.22 -33.89 -22.66
C ASP A 225 23.94 -34.04 -24.01
N ILE A 226 24.35 -32.94 -24.68
CA ILE A 226 25.12 -32.97 -25.95
C ILE A 226 26.65 -32.88 -25.72
N CYS A 227 27.10 -32.70 -24.47
CA CYS A 227 28.52 -32.58 -24.12
C CYS A 227 29.13 -33.84 -23.46
N TYR A 228 28.58 -35.04 -23.70
CA TYR A 228 29.19 -36.32 -23.31
C TYR A 228 29.32 -37.28 -24.50
#